data_AF-A0A0A0HW40-F1
#
_entry.id   AF-A0A0A0HW40-F1
#
_cell.length_a   1.000
_cell.length_b   1.000
_cell.length_c   1.000
_cell.angle_alpha   90.00
_cell.angle_beta   90.00
_cell.angle_gamma   90.00
#
_symmetry.space_group_name_H-M   'P 1'
#
loop_
_entity.id
_entity.type
_entity.pdbx_description
1 polymer ?
#
loop_
_entity_poly.entity_id
_entity_poly.type
_entity_poly.pdbx_seq_one_letter_code
_entity_poly.pdbx_strand_id
1 'polypeptide(L)'
;MVVGIDDTHPSPGSASNTPSIAGVVAFMNSQVAQWPADLPIQTSCQEMVSKTSSYILVYRDGVSEGQDQVVLNNELPLLQNIIIVVKRYNARFFLSELGDADHSFNPRNGTVVDRGVTDVRNWDFFLESHTALQGTARPGRYYIVNNDEVKSTAAASAMSRVELTLVEMSQMPSNPDA
;
A
#
# COMPACT_ATOMS: atom_id res chain seq x y z
N MET A 1 -9.80 4.68 -12.00
CA MET A 1 -8.98 5.71 -11.32
C MET A 1 -8.24 5.03 -10.18
N VAL A 2 -7.00 5.40 -9.89
CA VAL A 2 -6.28 4.89 -8.72
C VAL A 2 -5.89 6.07 -7.85
N VAL A 3 -5.99 5.88 -6.54
CA VAL A 3 -5.75 6.91 -5.54
C VAL A 3 -4.78 6.36 -4.51
N GLY A 4 -3.77 7.13 -4.13
CA GLY A 4 -2.90 6.87 -2.99
C GLY A 4 -3.29 7.79 -1.84
N ILE A 5 -3.43 7.24 -0.64
CA ILE A 5 -3.77 7.98 0.58
C ILE A 5 -2.79 7.58 1.68
N ASP A 6 -2.15 8.58 2.27
CA ASP A 6 -1.24 8.42 3.40
C ASP A 6 -1.56 9.46 4.49
N ASP A 7 -1.46 9.06 5.74
CA ASP A 7 -1.65 9.95 6.87
C ASP A 7 -0.36 10.02 7.69
N THR A 8 0.13 11.24 7.86
CA THR A 8 1.31 11.51 8.70
C THR A 8 0.87 12.07 10.03
N HIS A 9 1.15 11.31 11.09
CA HIS A 9 0.91 11.72 12.47
C HIS A 9 2.13 12.43 13.10
N PRO A 10 1.90 13.30 14.10
CA PRO A 10 2.97 13.93 14.86
C PRO A 10 3.89 12.90 15.54
N SER A 11 5.19 13.20 15.60
CA SER A 11 6.15 12.34 16.30
C SER A 11 5.93 12.36 17.83
N PRO A 12 6.29 11.28 18.55
CA PRO A 12 6.25 11.28 20.02
C PRO A 12 7.04 12.46 20.60
N GLY A 13 6.39 13.28 21.44
CA GLY A 13 6.97 14.52 21.99
C GLY A 13 6.60 15.81 21.25
N SER A 14 5.79 15.71 20.19
CA SER A 14 5.20 16.89 19.53
C SER A 14 4.17 17.59 20.43
N ALA A 15 3.90 18.87 20.16
CA ALA A 15 2.92 19.63 20.93
C ALA A 15 1.53 18.97 20.87
N SER A 16 0.75 19.06 21.96
CA SER A 16 -0.54 18.36 22.08
C SER A 16 -1.56 18.73 20.99
N ASN A 17 -1.40 19.90 20.36
CA ASN A 17 -2.28 20.41 19.32
C ASN A 17 -1.70 20.24 17.91
N THR A 18 -0.59 19.52 17.72
CA THR A 18 -0.04 19.28 16.38
C THR A 18 -1.04 18.44 15.58
N PRO A 19 -1.53 18.96 14.43
CA PRO A 19 -2.50 18.24 13.60
C PRO A 19 -1.84 17.06 12.88
N SER A 20 -2.67 16.13 12.42
CA SER A 20 -2.26 15.14 11.42
C SER A 20 -2.46 15.72 10.02
N ILE A 21 -1.65 15.27 9.07
CA ILE A 21 -1.75 15.71 7.67
C ILE A 21 -2.05 14.48 6.83
N ALA A 22 -3.16 14.54 6.10
CA ALA A 22 -3.48 13.55 5.08
C ALA A 22 -2.94 14.00 3.73
N GLY A 23 -2.35 13.09 2.98
CA GLY A 23 -1.94 13.29 1.59
C GLY A 23 -2.73 12.38 0.67
N VAL A 24 -3.38 12.96 -0.32
CA VAL A 24 -4.16 12.24 -1.32
C VAL A 24 -3.60 12.54 -2.70
N VAL A 25 -3.26 11.50 -3.45
CA VAL A 25 -2.85 11.60 -4.86
C VAL A 25 -3.75 10.74 -5.72
N ALA A 26 -4.08 11.18 -6.93
CA ALA A 26 -4.94 10.43 -7.82
C ALA A 26 -4.47 10.48 -9.27
N PHE A 27 -4.64 9.39 -10.02
CA PHE A 27 -4.47 9.42 -11.48
C PHE A 27 -5.68 8.83 -12.20
N MET A 28 -5.97 9.39 -13.39
CA MET A 28 -7.12 9.01 -14.22
C MET A 28 -6.75 8.49 -15.61
N ASN A 29 -5.47 8.52 -16.00
CA ASN A 29 -5.03 8.13 -17.35
C ASN A 29 -4.28 6.80 -17.36
N SER A 30 -4.20 6.18 -18.54
CA SER A 30 -3.50 4.89 -18.76
C SER A 30 -1.99 4.98 -18.71
N GLN A 31 -1.43 6.19 -18.64
CA GLN A 31 0.02 6.43 -18.66
C GLN A 31 0.62 6.39 -17.25
N VAL A 32 -0.20 6.51 -16.19
CA VAL A 32 0.20 6.37 -14.78
C VAL A 32 1.35 7.31 -14.35
N ALA A 33 1.62 8.36 -15.14
CA ALA A 33 2.79 9.21 -15.01
C ALA A 33 2.53 10.52 -14.25
N GLN A 34 1.28 10.95 -14.12
CA GLN A 34 0.91 12.23 -13.50
C GLN A 34 -0.02 12.00 -12.33
N TRP A 35 0.34 12.57 -11.18
CA TRP A 35 -0.34 12.37 -9.89
C TRP A 35 -0.60 13.72 -9.21
N PRO A 36 -1.68 14.44 -9.59
CA PRO A 36 -2.16 15.59 -8.82
C PRO A 36 -2.36 15.22 -7.35
N ALA A 37 -1.93 16.11 -6.46
CA ALA A 37 -1.97 15.91 -5.01
C ALA A 37 -2.88 16.94 -4.33
N ASP A 38 -3.56 16.51 -3.26
CA ASP A 38 -4.24 17.36 -2.29
C ASP A 38 -3.75 17.01 -0.87
N LEU A 39 -3.62 18.01 0.00
CA LEU A 39 -2.98 17.88 1.32
C LEU A 39 -3.88 18.48 2.43
N PRO A 40 -5.02 17.86 2.74
CA PRO A 40 -5.90 18.37 3.78
C PRO A 40 -5.27 18.26 5.18
N ILE A 41 -5.31 19.38 5.92
CA ILE A 41 -4.98 19.41 7.36
C ILE A 41 -6.16 18.84 8.13
N GLN A 42 -5.90 17.86 9.00
CA GLN A 42 -6.92 17.20 9.80
C GLN A 42 -6.67 17.39 11.29
N THR A 43 -7.74 17.28 12.09
CA THR A 43 -7.63 17.16 13.54
C THR A 43 -6.76 15.96 13.90
N SER A 44 -5.95 16.08 14.96
CA SER A 44 -5.03 14.99 15.35
C SER A 44 -5.76 13.66 15.51
N CYS A 45 -5.21 12.59 14.91
CA CYS A 45 -5.76 11.23 14.89
C CYS A 45 -7.12 11.06 14.21
N GLN A 46 -7.47 11.89 13.21
CA GLN A 46 -8.64 11.64 12.37
C GLN A 46 -8.22 11.23 10.97
N GLU A 47 -8.75 10.09 10.52
CA GLU A 47 -8.56 9.52 9.18
C GLU A 47 -9.95 9.49 8.52
N MET A 48 -10.32 10.50 7.72
CA MET A 48 -11.59 10.51 6.99
C MET A 48 -11.43 11.12 5.60
N VAL A 49 -11.89 10.39 4.59
CA VAL A 49 -11.90 10.76 3.16
C VAL A 49 -13.35 10.91 2.71
N SER A 50 -13.67 11.88 1.84
CA SER A 50 -15.04 12.11 1.36
C SER A 50 -15.42 11.22 0.16
N LYS A 51 -16.72 10.99 -0.03
CA LYS A 51 -17.31 10.04 -1.00
C LYS A 51 -16.96 10.37 -2.46
N THR A 52 -16.63 9.35 -3.24
CA THR A 52 -16.40 9.48 -4.69
C THR A 52 -16.96 8.27 -5.47
N SER A 53 -17.53 8.50 -6.65
CA SER A 53 -18.59 7.64 -7.24
C SER A 53 -18.21 6.85 -8.49
N SER A 54 -16.98 6.35 -8.63
CA SER A 54 -16.60 5.49 -9.77
C SER A 54 -15.53 4.49 -9.33
N TYR A 55 -15.34 3.38 -10.06
CA TYR A 55 -14.36 2.33 -9.76
C TYR A 55 -12.96 2.91 -9.47
N ILE A 56 -12.68 3.02 -8.18
CA ILE A 56 -11.46 3.61 -7.63
C ILE A 56 -10.76 2.53 -6.82
N LEU A 57 -9.50 2.31 -7.16
CA LEU A 57 -8.59 1.51 -6.36
C LEU A 57 -7.83 2.45 -5.44
N VAL A 58 -8.05 2.33 -4.13
CA VAL A 58 -7.36 3.15 -3.13
C VAL A 58 -6.23 2.35 -2.50
N TYR A 59 -5.00 2.84 -2.56
CA TYR A 59 -3.90 2.36 -1.74
C TYR A 59 -3.82 3.20 -0.48
N ARG A 60 -4.11 2.58 0.66
CA ARG A 60 -4.15 3.23 1.97
C ARG A 60 -2.93 2.82 2.78
N ASP A 61 -1.96 3.71 2.94
CA ASP A 61 -0.77 3.51 3.80
C ASP A 61 -1.02 4.10 5.20
N GLY A 62 -0.22 3.70 6.20
CA GLY A 62 -0.27 4.31 7.54
C GLY A 62 -1.30 3.71 8.52
N VAL A 63 -2.04 2.68 8.12
CA VAL A 63 -3.04 2.01 8.98
C VAL A 63 -2.37 0.93 9.84
N SER A 64 -2.60 0.97 11.15
CA SER A 64 -2.22 -0.12 12.06
C SER A 64 -3.28 -1.21 12.13
N GLU A 65 -2.90 -2.45 12.49
CA GLU A 65 -3.81 -3.62 12.57
C GLU A 65 -5.07 -3.36 13.44
N GLY A 66 -4.96 -2.51 14.48
CA GLY A 66 -6.09 -2.14 15.32
C GLY A 66 -7.06 -1.13 14.69
N GLN A 67 -6.68 -0.50 13.58
CA GLN A 67 -7.44 0.52 12.87
C GLN A 67 -8.12 0.00 11.60
N ASP A 68 -7.86 -1.25 11.20
CA ASP A 68 -8.49 -1.88 10.03
C ASP A 68 -10.01 -1.72 10.08
N GLN A 69 -10.63 -1.95 11.23
CA GLN A 69 -12.08 -1.85 11.39
C GLN A 69 -12.60 -0.41 11.24
N VAL A 70 -11.78 0.59 11.56
CA VAL A 70 -12.13 2.01 11.37
C VAL A 70 -12.19 2.32 9.88
N VAL A 71 -11.18 1.89 9.13
CA VAL A 71 -11.14 2.04 7.66
C VAL A 71 -12.32 1.31 7.01
N LEU A 72 -12.60 0.08 7.44
CA LEU A 72 -13.73 -0.70 6.96
C LEU A 72 -15.09 -0.05 7.23
N ASN A 73 -15.27 0.58 8.38
CA ASN A 73 -16.56 1.14 8.76
C ASN A 73 -16.78 2.57 8.22
N ASN A 74 -15.71 3.34 8.04
CA ASN A 74 -15.80 4.76 7.74
C ASN A 74 -15.37 5.10 6.30
N GLU A 75 -14.30 4.48 5.79
CA GLU A 75 -13.76 4.78 4.46
C GLU A 75 -14.34 3.86 3.39
N LEU A 76 -14.45 2.55 3.67
CA LEU A 76 -14.97 1.58 2.71
C LEU A 76 -16.39 1.91 2.20
N PRO A 77 -17.36 2.38 3.01
CA PRO A 77 -18.68 2.74 2.48
C PRO A 77 -18.66 3.92 1.50
N LEU A 78 -17.59 4.72 1.52
CA LEU A 78 -17.39 5.88 0.67
C LEU A 78 -16.63 5.54 -0.62
N LEU A 79 -16.01 4.36 -0.66
CA LEU A 79 -15.15 3.85 -1.70
C LEU A 79 -15.69 2.52 -2.23
N GLN A 80 -15.18 2.03 -3.36
CA GLN A 80 -15.62 0.73 -3.90
C GLN A 80 -14.62 -0.39 -3.61
N ASN A 81 -13.32 -0.09 -3.70
CA ASN A 81 -12.23 -1.02 -3.42
C ASN A 81 -11.10 -0.30 -2.69
N ILE A 82 -10.61 -0.89 -1.60
CA ILE A 82 -9.47 -0.38 -0.84
C ILE A 82 -8.44 -1.50 -0.70
N ILE A 83 -7.20 -1.19 -1.03
CA ILE A 83 -6.04 -1.98 -0.65
C ILE A 83 -5.35 -1.25 0.50
N ILE A 84 -5.39 -1.83 1.68
CA ILE A 84 -4.63 -1.35 2.83
C ILE A 84 -3.21 -1.89 2.68
N VAL A 85 -2.22 -0.99 2.71
CA VAL A 85 -0.81 -1.33 2.60
C VAL A 85 -0.17 -1.10 3.96
N VAL A 86 0.42 -2.16 4.52
CA VAL A 86 1.17 -2.10 5.77
C VAL A 86 2.64 -2.39 5.47
N LYS A 87 3.49 -1.36 5.59
CA LYS A 87 4.94 -1.47 5.31
C LYS A 87 5.80 -1.71 6.55
N ARG A 88 5.24 -1.52 7.75
CA ARG A 88 5.98 -1.56 9.02
C ARG A 88 5.43 -2.62 9.97
N TYR A 89 5.85 -3.86 9.76
CA TYR A 89 5.48 -5.00 10.60
C TYR A 89 6.64 -6.02 10.66
N ASN A 90 6.42 -7.13 11.38
CA ASN A 90 7.49 -8.02 11.83
C ASN A 90 7.80 -9.20 10.92
N ALA A 91 7.01 -9.48 9.87
CA ALA A 91 7.28 -10.65 9.03
C ALA A 91 8.50 -10.41 8.13
N ARG A 92 9.34 -11.43 8.01
CA ARG A 92 10.51 -11.48 7.13
C ARG A 92 10.49 -12.82 6.42
N PHE A 93 10.83 -12.82 5.13
CA PHE A 93 10.94 -14.04 4.35
C PHE A 93 12.39 -14.39 4.11
N PHE A 94 12.67 -15.68 4.20
CA PHE A 94 13.98 -16.25 3.96
C PHE A 94 13.86 -17.33 2.90
N LEU A 95 14.91 -17.49 2.13
CA LEU A 95 14.93 -18.45 1.04
C LEU A 95 15.18 -19.86 1.57
N SER A 96 14.56 -20.85 0.94
CA SER A 96 14.87 -22.25 1.20
C SER A 96 16.19 -22.67 0.55
N GLU A 97 16.55 -22.03 -0.57
CA GLU A 97 17.78 -22.28 -1.31
C GLU A 97 18.53 -20.98 -1.58
N LEU A 98 19.85 -20.98 -1.39
CA LEU A 98 20.70 -19.79 -1.58
C LEU A 98 20.80 -19.35 -3.04
N GLY A 99 20.53 -20.23 -4.02
CA GLY A 99 20.60 -19.90 -5.45
C GLY A 99 19.50 -18.92 -5.91
N ASP A 100 18.42 -18.83 -5.15
CA ASP A 100 17.31 -17.94 -5.44
C ASP A 100 17.47 -16.55 -4.80
N ALA A 101 18.55 -16.34 -4.04
CA ALA A 101 18.83 -15.08 -3.36
C ALA A 101 19.18 -13.96 -4.35
N ASP A 102 18.91 -12.73 -3.94
CA ASP A 102 19.53 -11.54 -4.51
C ASP A 102 20.98 -11.33 -3.98
N HIS A 103 21.60 -10.22 -4.35
CA HIS A 103 22.96 -9.87 -3.94
C HIS A 103 23.11 -9.60 -2.43
N SER A 104 22.01 -9.35 -1.73
CA SER A 104 21.94 -9.04 -0.30
C SER A 104 21.41 -10.21 0.53
N PHE A 105 21.30 -11.40 -0.06
CA PHE A 105 20.75 -12.61 0.58
C PHE A 105 19.27 -12.50 0.98
N ASN A 106 18.50 -11.67 0.27
CA ASN A 106 17.06 -11.54 0.42
C ASN A 106 16.31 -12.19 -0.75
N PRO A 107 15.00 -12.45 -0.60
CA PRO A 107 14.15 -12.81 -1.73
C PRO A 107 14.25 -11.78 -2.86
N ARG A 108 14.20 -12.24 -4.11
CA ARG A 108 14.28 -11.35 -5.27
C ARG A 108 13.13 -10.35 -5.27
N ASN A 109 13.39 -9.16 -5.79
CA ASN A 109 12.35 -8.17 -6.04
C ASN A 109 11.23 -8.77 -6.92
N GLY A 110 9.99 -8.47 -6.56
CA GLY A 110 8.79 -9.08 -7.14
C GLY A 110 8.35 -10.41 -6.52
N THR A 111 9.03 -10.89 -5.47
CA THR A 111 8.57 -12.08 -4.73
C THR A 111 7.22 -11.79 -4.07
N VAL A 112 6.21 -12.61 -4.38
CA VAL A 112 4.87 -12.57 -3.79
C VAL A 112 4.67 -13.78 -2.88
N VAL A 113 4.16 -13.57 -1.67
CA VAL A 113 3.76 -14.62 -0.75
C VAL A 113 2.27 -14.44 -0.42
N ASP A 114 1.42 -15.29 -0.98
CA ASP A 114 -0.05 -15.26 -0.84
C ASP A 114 -0.62 -16.47 -0.08
N ARG A 115 0.24 -17.38 0.40
CA ARG A 115 -0.15 -18.65 1.02
C ARG A 115 0.61 -18.94 2.31
N GLY A 116 -0.04 -19.72 3.18
CA GLY A 116 0.55 -20.32 4.38
C GLY A 116 0.63 -19.39 5.59
N VAL A 117 1.14 -18.16 5.39
CA VAL A 117 1.29 -17.14 6.45
C VAL A 117 0.27 -16.00 6.37
N THR A 118 -0.55 -15.99 5.31
CA THR A 118 -1.64 -15.04 5.08
C THR A 118 -2.88 -15.42 5.88
N ASP A 119 -3.82 -14.49 6.01
CA ASP A 119 -5.09 -14.73 6.69
C ASP A 119 -5.92 -15.75 5.88
N VAL A 120 -6.61 -16.65 6.58
CA VAL A 120 -7.46 -17.68 5.97
C VAL A 120 -8.78 -17.10 5.47
N ARG A 121 -9.31 -16.08 6.15
CA ARG A 121 -10.65 -15.52 5.89
C ARG A 121 -10.59 -14.27 5.03
N ASN A 122 -9.53 -13.52 5.21
CA ASN A 122 -9.31 -12.29 4.51
C ASN A 122 -8.35 -12.49 3.35
N TRP A 123 -8.24 -11.44 2.54
CA TRP A 123 -7.44 -11.47 1.34
C TRP A 123 -6.24 -10.59 1.49
N ASP A 124 -5.12 -11.21 1.81
CA ASP A 124 -3.85 -10.54 1.90
C ASP A 124 -2.74 -11.28 1.19
N PHE A 125 -1.75 -10.51 0.79
CA PHE A 125 -0.51 -11.04 0.25
C PHE A 125 0.66 -10.15 0.69
N PHE A 126 1.84 -10.73 0.69
CA PHE A 126 3.08 -10.00 0.88
C PHE A 126 3.78 -9.82 -0.46
N LEU A 127 4.38 -8.66 -0.67
CA LEU A 127 5.17 -8.36 -1.86
C LEU A 127 6.49 -7.69 -1.46
N GLU A 128 7.60 -8.30 -1.85
CA GLU A 128 8.92 -7.67 -1.81
C GLU A 128 9.08 -6.80 -3.07
N SER A 129 8.72 -5.53 -2.97
CA SER A 129 8.67 -4.62 -4.11
C SER A 129 10.04 -4.09 -4.55
N HIS A 130 11.03 -4.13 -3.67
CA HIS A 130 12.35 -3.54 -3.91
C HIS A 130 13.46 -4.42 -3.38
N THR A 131 14.65 -4.25 -3.94
CA THR A 131 15.85 -4.92 -3.46
C THR A 131 16.36 -4.22 -2.21
N ALA A 132 16.53 -4.96 -1.12
CA ALA A 132 17.11 -4.39 0.10
C ALA A 132 18.62 -4.17 -0.10
N LEU A 133 19.03 -2.90 -0.09
CA LEU A 133 20.45 -2.52 -0.23
C LEU A 133 21.30 -2.98 0.97
N GLN A 134 20.69 -3.05 2.15
CA GLN A 134 21.36 -3.50 3.36
C GLN A 134 20.36 -4.13 4.34
N GLY A 135 20.79 -5.21 4.99
CA GLY A 135 20.01 -5.92 5.99
C GLY A 135 18.93 -6.82 5.38
N THR A 136 17.94 -7.19 6.20
CA THR A 136 16.82 -8.04 5.77
C THR A 136 15.71 -7.20 5.18
N ALA A 137 15.23 -7.59 3.99
CA ALA A 137 14.12 -6.97 3.30
C ALA A 137 12.85 -6.99 4.16
N ARG A 138 12.04 -5.94 3.98
CA ARG A 138 10.74 -5.80 4.64
C ARG A 138 9.67 -5.80 3.55
N PRO A 139 8.92 -6.90 3.39
CA PRO A 139 7.89 -6.95 2.38
C PRO A 139 6.79 -5.96 2.73
N GLY A 140 6.05 -5.44 1.76
CA GLY A 140 4.76 -4.79 2.02
C GLY A 140 3.69 -5.87 2.22
N ARG A 141 2.85 -5.75 3.25
CA ARG A 141 1.61 -6.54 3.35
C ARG A 141 0.49 -5.74 2.72
N TYR A 142 -0.24 -6.36 1.81
CA TYR A 142 -1.36 -5.77 1.10
C TYR A 142 -2.61 -6.52 1.50
N TYR A 143 -3.55 -5.82 2.11
CA TYR A 143 -4.83 -6.34 2.56
C TYR A 143 -5.94 -5.76 1.70
N ILE A 144 -6.61 -6.63 0.95
CA ILE A 144 -7.61 -6.27 -0.05
C ILE A 144 -8.98 -6.30 0.58
N VAL A 145 -9.69 -5.18 0.46
CA VAL A 145 -11.07 -5.02 0.89
C VAL A 145 -11.91 -4.56 -0.29
N ASN A 146 -12.97 -5.30 -0.58
CA ASN A 146 -13.94 -4.96 -1.61
C ASN A 146 -15.35 -5.00 -1.03
N ASN A 147 -16.20 -4.06 -1.45
CA ASN A 147 -17.63 -4.06 -1.16
C ASN A 147 -18.39 -5.11 -1.98
N ASP A 148 -17.90 -5.43 -3.18
CA ASP A 148 -18.45 -6.45 -4.06
C ASP A 148 -17.71 -7.78 -3.83
N GLU A 149 -18.46 -8.84 -3.55
CA GLU A 149 -17.99 -10.19 -3.18
C GLU A 149 -17.15 -10.91 -4.26
N VAL A 150 -16.62 -10.22 -5.28
CA VAL A 150 -15.76 -10.81 -6.32
C VAL A 150 -14.37 -11.05 -5.76
N LYS A 151 -14.31 -12.05 -4.90
CA LYS A 151 -13.09 -12.68 -4.44
C LYS A 151 -12.53 -13.61 -5.54
N SER A 152 -12.04 -13.07 -6.67
CA SER A 152 -11.33 -13.86 -7.70
C SER A 152 -9.79 -13.76 -7.63
N THR A 153 -9.08 -14.89 -7.65
CA THR A 153 -7.59 -14.94 -7.68
C THR A 153 -7.00 -14.11 -8.82
N ALA A 154 -7.72 -13.96 -9.93
CA ALA A 154 -7.35 -13.10 -11.05
C ALA A 154 -7.24 -11.61 -10.65
N ALA A 155 -8.10 -11.13 -9.74
CA ALA A 155 -8.03 -9.77 -9.23
C ALA A 155 -6.77 -9.56 -8.37
N ALA A 156 -6.42 -10.52 -7.50
CA ALA A 156 -5.19 -10.46 -6.72
C ALA A 156 -3.95 -10.43 -7.63
N SER A 157 -3.86 -11.34 -8.62
CA SER A 157 -2.76 -11.35 -9.58
C SER A 157 -2.70 -10.06 -10.43
N ALA A 158 -3.85 -9.50 -10.83
CA ALA A 158 -3.89 -8.24 -11.54
C ALA A 158 -3.40 -7.08 -10.66
N MET A 159 -3.76 -7.06 -9.38
CA MET A 159 -3.35 -5.99 -8.46
C MET A 159 -1.88 -6.09 -8.06
N SER A 160 -1.34 -7.30 -7.85
CA SER A 160 0.12 -7.46 -7.68
C SER A 160 0.89 -6.97 -8.91
N ARG A 161 0.37 -7.22 -10.12
CA ARG A 161 0.96 -6.70 -11.37
C ARG A 161 0.89 -5.17 -11.46
N VAL A 162 -0.26 -4.58 -11.12
CA VAL A 162 -0.41 -3.12 -11.06
C VAL A 162 0.60 -2.53 -10.08
N GLU A 163 0.75 -3.13 -8.90
CA GLU A 163 1.71 -2.67 -7.89
C GLU A 163 3.16 -2.78 -8.38
N LEU A 164 3.53 -3.91 -8.99
CA LEU A 164 4.86 -4.08 -9.59
C LEU A 164 5.15 -3.01 -10.65
N THR A 165 4.18 -2.73 -11.53
CA THR A 165 4.31 -1.67 -12.52
C THR A 165 4.42 -0.29 -11.87
N LEU A 166 3.63 0.01 -10.83
CA LEU A 166 3.73 1.27 -10.08
C LEU A 166 5.11 1.46 -9.45
N VAL A 167 5.64 0.39 -8.87
CA VAL A 167 6.97 0.38 -8.25
C VAL A 167 8.07 0.56 -9.28
N GLU A 168 8.03 -0.16 -10.41
CA GLU A 168 8.95 0.01 -11.53
C GLU A 168 8.94 1.46 -12.04
N MET A 169 7.76 2.06 -12.16
CA MET A 169 7.61 3.47 -12.58
C MET A 169 8.22 4.45 -11.58
N SER A 170 8.08 4.21 -10.27
CA SER A 170 8.68 5.04 -9.23
C SER A 170 10.21 4.98 -9.18
N GLN A 171 10.79 3.89 -9.69
CA GLN A 171 12.24 3.67 -9.71
C GLN A 171 12.89 4.17 -11.01
N MET A 172 12.11 4.71 -11.95
CA MET A 172 12.67 5.31 -13.15
C MET A 172 13.54 6.53 -12.77
N PRO A 173 14.76 6.65 -13.32
CA PRO A 173 15.64 7.77 -13.03
C PRO A 173 14.95 9.08 -13.43
N SER A 174 15.04 10.09 -12.56
CA SER A 174 14.67 11.46 -12.91
C SER A 174 15.48 11.86 -14.14
N ASN A 175 14.79 12.36 -15.18
CA ASN A 175 15.42 12.80 -16.42
C ASN A 175 16.63 13.69 -16.10
N PRO A 176 17.86 13.34 -16.52
CA PRO A 176 19.05 14.14 -16.24
C PRO A 176 19.04 15.51 -16.93
N ASP A 177 18.08 15.75 -17.84
CA ASP A 177 17.94 16.99 -18.63
C ASP A 177 16.75 17.88 -18.19
N ALA A 178 16.23 17.74 -16.97
CA ALA A 178 15.16 18.60 -16.42
C ALA A 178 15.69 19.60 -15.37
#